data_AF-A0A9P5NZ32-F1
#
_entry.id   AF-A0A9P5NZ32-F1
#
_cell.length_a   1.000
_cell.length_b   1.000
_cell.length_c   1.000
_cell.angle_alpha   90.00
_cell.angle_beta   90.00
_cell.angle_gamma   90.00
#
_symmetry.space_group_name_H-M   'P 1'
#
loop_
_entity.id
_entity.type
_entity.pdbx_description
1 polymer ?
#
loop_
_entity_poly.entity_id
_entity_poly.type
_entity_poly.pdbx_seq_one_letter_code
_entity_poly.pdbx_strand_id
1 'polypeptide(L)'
;MLGYIGLRRLCTRLPAHLHPLQVPPIHWLRQRPTVRTVMTTVPATLDFNAGPLVWIDCEMTGLDHKNDKIIEIAILITNGNLDLVDEGIEYIIHVDKEHLDGMGEWCTEQHRRSGLTKACMDSPHKLEFVSKQVLDYIKKWIPNEKTGVLAGSSVHVDKMFLHEQMPEVVDWLHYRIVDVSTVKEISRRWYLNKGAAPQNPEISHRALDDIKASIRELQWYRQNIFVPPKNNRRQSPSPTRQKSRRNSGSATP
;
A
#
# COMPACT_ATOMS: atom_id res chain seq x y z
N MET A 1 -49.49 13.14 -24.85
CA MET A 1 -49.20 14.51 -25.27
C MET A 1 -47.69 14.67 -25.36
N LEU A 2 -47.19 14.90 -26.59
CA LEU A 2 -46.04 15.76 -26.97
C LEU A 2 -44.72 15.63 -26.18
N GLY A 3 -43.56 15.37 -26.78
CA GLY A 3 -43.19 15.32 -28.18
C GLY A 3 -41.68 15.14 -28.34
N TYR A 4 -41.32 14.37 -29.37
CA TYR A 4 -40.00 14.30 -29.99
C TYR A 4 -39.60 15.66 -30.59
N ILE A 5 -38.36 16.12 -30.35
CA ILE A 5 -37.68 17.09 -31.23
C ILE A 5 -36.22 16.68 -31.36
N GLY A 6 -35.79 16.45 -32.60
CA GLY A 6 -34.41 16.17 -32.97
C GLY A 6 -33.68 17.36 -33.58
N LEU A 7 -32.46 17.05 -34.02
CA LEU A 7 -31.55 17.79 -34.91
C LEU A 7 -30.95 19.10 -34.37
N ARG A 8 -29.60 19.17 -34.34
CA ARG A 8 -28.80 19.69 -35.46
C ARG A 8 -27.30 19.57 -35.17
N ARG A 9 -26.58 18.94 -36.10
CA ARG A 9 -25.14 19.09 -36.32
C ARG A 9 -24.85 20.56 -36.64
N LEU A 10 -23.88 21.16 -35.95
CA LEU A 10 -23.23 22.39 -36.37
C LEU A 10 -21.75 22.11 -36.60
N CYS A 11 -21.48 21.73 -37.84
CA CYS A 11 -20.17 21.79 -38.46
C CYS A 11 -19.84 23.29 -38.63
N THR A 12 -18.81 23.79 -37.96
CA THR A 12 -18.26 25.12 -38.23
C THR A 12 -16.79 25.00 -38.62
N ARG A 13 -16.47 25.76 -39.66
CA ARG A 13 -15.27 25.72 -40.51
C ARG A 13 -14.01 26.15 -39.75
N LEU A 14 -12.93 25.43 -40.00
CA LEU A 14 -11.54 25.87 -39.79
C LEU A 14 -11.17 26.97 -40.79
N PRO A 15 -10.44 28.02 -40.37
CA PRO A 15 -9.57 28.77 -41.27
C PRO A 15 -8.12 28.29 -41.16
N ALA A 16 -7.56 27.95 -42.32
CA ALA A 16 -6.16 27.65 -42.51
C ALA A 16 -5.34 28.94 -42.54
N HIS A 17 -4.30 29.03 -41.69
CA HIS A 17 -3.14 29.87 -41.95
C HIS A 17 -1.88 29.18 -41.40
N LEU A 18 -1.07 28.69 -42.34
CA LEU A 18 0.25 28.12 -42.15
C LEU A 18 1.27 29.25 -41.99
N HIS A 19 2.06 29.20 -40.91
CA HIS A 19 3.36 29.86 -40.82
C HIS A 19 4.42 28.79 -40.52
N PRO A 20 5.51 28.69 -41.29
CA PRO A 20 6.53 27.68 -41.05
C PRO A 20 7.39 28.08 -39.85
N LEU A 21 7.30 27.31 -38.76
CA LEU A 21 8.22 27.41 -37.64
C LEU A 21 9.56 26.80 -38.07
N GLN A 22 10.60 27.64 -38.10
CA GLN A 22 11.99 27.22 -38.26
C GLN A 22 12.40 26.33 -37.08
N VAL A 23 12.82 25.10 -37.40
CA VAL A 23 13.37 24.14 -36.44
C VAL A 23 14.89 24.36 -36.37
N PRO A 24 15.49 24.71 -35.22
CA PRO A 24 16.94 24.84 -35.12
C PRO A 24 17.63 23.46 -35.09
N PRO A 25 18.89 23.37 -35.55
CA PRO A 25 19.60 22.10 -35.71
C PRO A 25 19.91 21.42 -34.37
N ILE A 26 19.70 20.09 -34.36
CA ILE A 26 19.97 19.18 -33.26
C ILE A 26 21.49 18.99 -33.13
N HIS A 27 22.11 19.61 -32.12
CA HIS A 27 23.49 19.31 -31.73
C HIS A 27 23.50 18.24 -30.63
N TRP A 28 23.86 17.02 -31.03
CA TRP A 28 24.16 15.90 -30.14
C TRP A 28 25.42 16.19 -29.30
N LEU A 29 25.26 16.85 -28.15
CA LEU A 29 26.27 16.76 -27.10
C LEU A 29 25.95 15.56 -26.20
N ARG A 30 26.67 14.48 -26.44
CA ARG A 30 26.64 13.21 -25.70
C ARG A 30 27.20 13.41 -24.29
N GLN A 31 26.45 14.07 -23.41
CA GLN A 31 26.75 14.04 -21.98
C GLN A 31 26.28 12.70 -21.45
N ARG A 32 27.25 11.83 -21.12
CA ARG A 32 26.98 10.57 -20.43
C ARG A 32 26.25 10.91 -19.13
N PRO A 33 25.03 10.41 -18.87
CA PRO A 33 24.45 10.54 -17.55
C PRO A 33 25.37 9.74 -16.62
N THR A 34 26.07 10.44 -15.74
CA THR A 34 26.74 9.79 -14.63
C THR A 34 25.60 9.28 -13.76
N VAL A 35 25.23 8.00 -13.91
CA VAL A 35 24.31 7.34 -12.99
C VAL A 35 25.02 7.38 -11.64
N ARG A 36 24.72 8.41 -10.85
CA ARG A 36 24.96 8.36 -9.42
C ARG A 36 24.00 7.29 -8.92
N THR A 37 24.50 6.06 -8.83
CA THR A 37 23.90 5.03 -7.99
C THR A 37 23.88 5.61 -6.58
N VAL A 38 22.77 6.26 -6.23
CA VAL A 38 22.44 6.45 -4.83
C VAL A 38 22.13 5.05 -4.36
N MET A 39 23.13 4.38 -3.78
CA MET A 39 22.87 3.22 -2.94
C MET A 39 22.03 3.75 -1.76
N THR A 40 20.71 3.72 -1.93
CA THR A 40 19.79 3.80 -0.81
C THR A 40 20.04 2.55 0.01
N THR A 41 20.83 2.69 1.08
CA THR A 41 20.95 1.68 2.11
C THR A 41 19.57 1.47 2.70
N VAL A 42 18.89 0.43 2.24
CA VAL A 42 17.67 -0.09 2.85
C VAL A 42 18.02 -0.32 4.34
N PRO A 43 17.24 0.20 5.31
CA PRO A 43 17.45 -0.16 6.70
C PRO A 43 17.36 -1.69 6.81
N ALA A 44 18.28 -2.32 7.52
CA ALA A 44 18.36 -3.78 7.61
C ALA A 44 17.05 -4.40 8.14
N THR A 45 16.39 -3.73 9.09
CA THR A 45 15.12 -4.11 9.75
C THR A 45 14.52 -2.87 10.43
N LEU A 46 13.22 -2.89 10.75
CA LEU A 46 12.51 -1.86 11.52
C LEU A 46 12.42 -2.25 13.01
N ASP A 47 12.75 -1.30 13.90
CA ASP A 47 12.62 -1.44 15.36
C ASP A 47 11.41 -0.64 15.88
N PHE A 48 11.22 -0.61 17.21
CA PHE A 48 10.13 0.14 17.84
C PHE A 48 10.15 1.65 17.50
N ASN A 49 11.33 2.25 17.38
CA ASN A 49 11.46 3.69 17.09
C ASN A 49 11.12 4.02 15.64
N ALA A 50 11.33 3.07 14.73
CA ALA A 50 10.90 3.20 13.34
C ALA A 50 9.36 3.17 13.20
N GLY A 51 8.63 2.73 14.23
CA GLY A 51 7.16 2.69 14.26
C GLY A 51 6.53 1.85 13.15
N PRO A 52 6.95 0.59 12.94
CA PRO A 52 6.50 -0.22 11.82
C PRO A 52 4.99 -0.52 11.87
N LEU A 53 4.36 -0.37 10.72
CA LEU A 53 2.98 -0.79 10.48
C LEU A 53 2.98 -1.97 9.51
N VAL A 54 2.28 -3.04 9.88
CA VAL A 54 2.07 -4.22 9.05
C VAL A 54 0.67 -4.10 8.47
N TRP A 55 0.60 -3.69 7.21
CA TRP A 55 -0.65 -3.50 6.50
C TRP A 55 -1.12 -4.82 5.95
N ILE A 56 -2.32 -5.25 6.33
CA ILE A 56 -2.92 -6.50 5.87
C ILE A 56 -4.33 -6.21 5.39
N ASP A 57 -4.71 -6.87 4.31
CA ASP A 57 -6.07 -6.96 3.81
C ASP A 57 -6.30 -8.41 3.38
N CYS A 58 -7.44 -8.95 3.80
CA CYS A 58 -7.87 -10.29 3.47
C CYS A 58 -9.16 -10.24 2.66
N GLU A 59 -9.25 -11.12 1.66
CA GLU A 59 -10.54 -11.51 1.10
C GLU A 59 -11.01 -12.79 1.81
N MET A 60 -12.31 -12.87 2.09
CA MET A 60 -12.91 -13.99 2.82
C MET A 60 -14.13 -14.57 2.10
N THR A 61 -14.50 -15.80 2.47
CA THR A 61 -15.75 -16.43 2.00
C THR A 61 -17.02 -15.85 2.61
N GLY A 62 -16.87 -15.01 3.64
CA GLY A 62 -17.93 -14.37 4.38
C GLY A 62 -17.39 -13.59 5.58
N LEU A 63 -18.24 -13.30 6.57
CA LEU A 63 -17.90 -12.47 7.74
C LEU A 63 -17.90 -13.25 9.07
N ASP A 64 -18.23 -14.54 9.04
CA ASP A 64 -18.17 -15.39 10.23
C ASP A 64 -16.79 -16.03 10.36
N HIS A 65 -15.86 -15.33 11.03
CA HIS A 65 -14.48 -15.80 11.29
C HIS A 65 -14.35 -17.24 11.83
N LYS A 66 -15.41 -17.84 12.39
CA LYS A 66 -15.39 -19.23 12.87
C LYS A 66 -15.62 -20.26 11.76
N ASN A 67 -16.37 -19.90 10.73
CA ASN A 67 -16.82 -20.82 9.68
C ASN A 67 -16.31 -20.43 8.29
N ASP A 68 -16.06 -19.15 8.06
CA ASP A 68 -15.53 -18.61 6.82
C ASP A 68 -14.00 -18.70 6.76
N LYS A 69 -13.46 -18.70 5.53
CA LYS A 69 -12.02 -18.85 5.27
C LYS A 69 -11.42 -17.58 4.68
N ILE A 70 -10.16 -17.31 5.01
CA ILE A 70 -9.32 -16.38 4.24
C ILE A 70 -9.01 -17.05 2.89
N ILE A 71 -9.24 -16.33 1.79
CA ILE A 71 -9.06 -16.83 0.41
C ILE A 71 -8.03 -16.05 -0.39
N GLU A 72 -7.78 -14.79 -0.01
CA GLU A 72 -6.66 -13.99 -0.49
C GLU A 72 -6.10 -13.20 0.68
N ILE A 73 -4.80 -12.98 0.69
CA ILE A 73 -4.14 -12.10 1.65
C ILE A 73 -3.02 -11.33 0.96
N ALA A 74 -2.95 -10.03 1.23
CA ALA A 74 -1.82 -9.19 0.86
C ALA A 74 -1.20 -8.54 2.10
N ILE A 75 0.11 -8.29 2.05
CA ILE A 75 0.85 -7.64 3.13
C ILE A 75 1.81 -6.61 2.57
N LEU A 76 1.73 -5.39 3.09
CA LEU A 76 2.72 -4.33 2.90
C LEU A 76 3.26 -3.89 4.25
N ILE A 77 4.52 -3.47 4.31
CA ILE A 77 5.12 -2.93 5.54
C ILE A 77 5.56 -1.50 5.28
N THR A 78 5.20 -0.61 6.21
CA THR A 78 5.69 0.77 6.22
C THR A 78 6.43 1.07 7.52
N ASN A 79 7.30 2.07 7.49
CA ASN A 79 7.72 2.76 8.70
C ASN A 79 6.56 3.63 9.27
N GLY A 80 6.81 4.31 10.39
CA GLY A 80 5.84 5.21 11.03
C GLY A 80 5.53 6.50 10.26
N ASN A 81 6.26 6.77 9.16
CA ASN A 81 5.97 7.85 8.24
C ASN A 81 5.10 7.43 7.05
N LEU A 82 4.68 6.16 6.99
CA LEU A 82 3.92 5.58 5.89
C LEU A 82 4.74 5.41 4.60
N ASP A 83 6.08 5.33 4.73
CA ASP A 83 6.97 4.97 3.63
C ASP A 83 7.09 3.45 3.54
N LEU A 84 6.86 2.89 2.35
CA LEU A 84 6.99 1.46 2.07
C LEU A 84 8.44 0.97 2.21
N VAL A 85 8.63 -0.24 2.73
CA VAL A 85 9.96 -0.89 2.82
C VAL A 85 10.30 -1.71 1.58
N ASP A 86 9.30 -2.24 0.89
CA ASP A 86 9.38 -2.95 -0.40
C ASP A 86 7.98 -3.04 -1.07
N GLU A 87 7.82 -3.92 -2.05
CA GLU A 87 6.58 -4.13 -2.82
C GLU A 87 5.55 -5.05 -2.15
N GLY A 88 5.86 -5.63 -0.98
CA GLY A 88 4.96 -6.55 -0.30
C GLY A 88 4.94 -7.98 -0.82
N ILE A 89 3.99 -8.75 -0.30
CA ILE A 89 3.66 -10.11 -0.76
C ILE A 89 2.15 -10.25 -0.90
N GLU A 90 1.70 -11.10 -1.81
CA GLU A 90 0.30 -11.48 -1.98
C GLU A 90 0.19 -12.99 -2.21
N TYR A 91 -0.87 -13.60 -1.68
CA TYR A 91 -1.16 -15.01 -1.87
C TYR A 91 -2.66 -15.22 -2.03
N ILE A 92 -3.02 -16.05 -3.02
CA ILE A 92 -4.36 -16.65 -3.13
C ILE A 92 -4.28 -18.04 -2.49
N ILE A 93 -5.20 -18.35 -1.59
CA ILE A 93 -5.22 -19.60 -0.83
C ILE A 93 -6.12 -20.61 -1.52
N HIS A 94 -5.65 -21.86 -1.63
CA HIS A 94 -6.43 -22.97 -2.12
C HIS A 94 -7.65 -23.22 -1.23
N VAL A 95 -8.84 -23.24 -1.84
CA VAL A 95 -10.08 -23.62 -1.15
C VAL A 95 -10.86 -24.57 -2.04
N ASP A 96 -11.31 -25.67 -1.44
CA ASP A 96 -12.10 -26.68 -2.13
C ASP A 96 -13.45 -26.12 -2.60
N LYS A 97 -13.91 -26.62 -3.74
CA LYS A 97 -15.10 -26.13 -4.41
C LYS A 97 -16.33 -26.20 -3.50
N GLU A 98 -16.46 -27.25 -2.71
CA GLU A 98 -17.59 -27.45 -1.79
C GLU A 98 -17.72 -26.32 -0.77
N HIS A 99 -16.60 -25.76 -0.32
CA HIS A 99 -16.61 -24.62 0.61
C HIS A 99 -16.95 -23.32 -0.13
N LEU A 100 -16.38 -23.11 -1.32
CA LEU A 100 -16.67 -21.93 -2.14
C LEU A 100 -18.13 -21.89 -2.60
N ASP A 101 -18.74 -23.05 -2.89
CA ASP A 101 -20.16 -23.17 -3.23
C ASP A 101 -21.07 -22.81 -2.03
N GLY A 102 -20.55 -22.86 -0.80
CA GLY A 102 -21.26 -22.50 0.43
C GLY A 102 -21.29 -20.99 0.75
N MET A 103 -20.65 -20.16 -0.08
CA MET A 103 -20.62 -18.70 0.12
C MET A 103 -22.00 -18.07 -0.02
N GLY A 104 -22.25 -17.01 0.77
CA GLY A 104 -23.44 -16.17 0.59
C GLY A 104 -23.47 -15.47 -0.76
N GLU A 105 -24.67 -15.09 -1.23
CA GLU A 105 -24.91 -14.52 -2.56
C GLU A 105 -23.96 -13.37 -2.93
N TRP A 106 -23.72 -12.46 -1.98
CA TRP A 106 -22.84 -11.32 -2.19
C TRP A 106 -21.38 -11.76 -2.46
N CYS A 107 -20.81 -12.64 -1.64
CA CYS A 107 -19.44 -13.12 -1.81
C CYS A 107 -19.28 -13.92 -3.11
N THR A 108 -20.26 -14.77 -3.41
CA THR A 108 -20.30 -15.55 -4.66
C THR A 108 -20.24 -14.65 -5.88
N GLU A 109 -21.05 -13.59 -5.94
CA GLU A 109 -21.05 -12.68 -7.09
C GLU A 109 -19.78 -11.83 -7.17
N GLN A 110 -19.30 -11.29 -6.05
CA GLN A 110 -18.08 -10.48 -6.03
C GLN A 110 -16.85 -11.28 -6.47
N HIS A 111 -16.63 -12.45 -5.86
CA HIS A 111 -15.45 -13.27 -6.11
C HIS A 111 -15.48 -13.95 -7.49
N ARG A 112 -16.67 -14.20 -8.03
CA ARG A 112 -16.83 -14.63 -9.43
C ARG A 112 -16.44 -13.52 -10.39
N ARG A 113 -16.87 -12.27 -10.12
CA ARG A 113 -16.59 -11.11 -10.97
C ARG A 113 -15.11 -10.72 -10.97
N SER A 114 -14.43 -10.81 -9.83
CA SER A 114 -12.98 -10.58 -9.73
C SER A 114 -12.14 -11.74 -10.28
N GLY A 115 -12.75 -12.91 -10.47
CA GLY A 115 -12.07 -14.15 -10.88
C GLY A 115 -11.43 -14.90 -9.70
N LEU A 116 -11.55 -14.37 -8.48
CA LEU A 116 -10.93 -14.94 -7.27
C LEU A 116 -11.45 -16.35 -6.97
N THR A 117 -12.74 -16.64 -7.18
CA THR A 117 -13.29 -18.00 -6.95
C THR A 117 -12.53 -19.05 -7.76
N LYS A 118 -12.25 -18.76 -9.04
CA LYS A 118 -11.51 -19.68 -9.90
C LYS A 118 -10.04 -19.75 -9.46
N ALA A 119 -9.44 -18.61 -9.17
CA ALA A 119 -8.04 -18.55 -8.74
C ALA A 119 -7.79 -19.31 -7.43
N CYS A 120 -8.76 -19.35 -6.52
CA CYS A 120 -8.70 -20.16 -5.31
C CYS A 120 -8.66 -21.66 -5.62
N MET A 121 -9.51 -22.15 -6.53
CA MET A 121 -9.51 -23.57 -6.92
C MET A 121 -8.23 -23.98 -7.66
N ASP A 122 -7.64 -23.05 -8.42
CA ASP A 122 -6.42 -23.27 -9.20
C ASP A 122 -5.13 -23.03 -8.38
N SER A 123 -5.24 -22.48 -7.15
CA SER A 123 -4.07 -22.09 -6.35
C SER A 123 -3.32 -23.32 -5.81
N PRO A 124 -1.98 -23.35 -5.88
CA PRO A 124 -1.20 -24.41 -5.25
C PRO A 124 -0.95 -24.15 -3.75
N HIS A 125 -1.35 -23.00 -3.21
CA HIS A 125 -0.94 -22.54 -1.90
C HIS A 125 -1.97 -22.89 -0.83
N LYS A 126 -1.63 -23.82 0.06
CA LYS A 126 -2.46 -24.11 1.25
C LYS A 126 -2.27 -23.05 2.34
N LEU A 127 -3.27 -22.93 3.22
CA LEU A 127 -3.27 -21.99 4.34
C LEU A 127 -2.00 -22.08 5.19
N GLU A 128 -1.51 -23.28 5.47
CA GLU A 128 -0.32 -23.49 6.31
C GLU A 128 0.95 -22.93 5.65
N PHE A 129 1.08 -23.12 4.33
CA PHE A 129 2.18 -22.53 3.56
C PHE A 129 2.09 -21.01 3.59
N VAL A 130 0.92 -20.44 3.29
CA VAL A 130 0.74 -18.99 3.25
C VAL A 130 0.99 -18.37 4.63
N SER A 131 0.42 -18.93 5.70
CA SER A 131 0.63 -18.47 7.08
C SER A 131 2.12 -18.38 7.43
N LYS A 132 2.91 -19.41 7.07
CA LYS A 132 4.36 -19.40 7.27
C LYS A 132 5.05 -18.30 6.46
N GLN A 133 4.71 -18.15 5.18
CA GLN A 133 5.30 -17.14 4.31
C GLN A 133 5.01 -15.72 4.80
N VAL A 134 3.79 -15.48 5.29
CA VAL A 134 3.39 -14.21 5.89
C VAL A 134 4.21 -13.91 7.14
N LEU A 135 4.32 -14.87 8.06
CA LEU A 135 5.11 -14.70 9.27
C LEU A 135 6.60 -14.47 8.97
N ASP A 136 7.18 -15.25 8.06
CA ASP A 136 8.58 -15.10 7.65
C ASP A 136 8.84 -13.72 7.04
N TYR A 137 7.93 -13.24 6.19
CA TYR A 137 8.01 -11.92 5.58
C TYR A 137 7.94 -10.80 6.62
N ILE A 138 7.05 -10.90 7.61
CA ILE A 138 6.99 -9.95 8.72
C ILE A 138 8.29 -9.98 9.52
N LYS A 139 8.80 -11.17 9.87
CA LYS A 139 10.05 -11.35 10.64
C LYS A 139 11.28 -10.81 9.92
N LYS A 140 11.34 -10.93 8.60
CA LYS A 140 12.41 -10.38 7.76
C LYS A 140 12.56 -8.87 7.98
N TRP A 141 11.44 -8.14 8.09
CA TRP A 141 11.46 -6.69 8.25
C TRP A 141 11.36 -6.25 9.71
N ILE A 142 10.71 -7.02 10.58
CA ILE A 142 10.40 -6.70 11.98
C ILE A 142 10.77 -7.93 12.85
N PRO A 143 12.06 -8.13 13.16
CA PRO A 143 12.56 -9.35 13.80
C PRO A 143 12.25 -9.43 15.30
N ASN A 144 11.79 -8.33 15.91
CA ASN A 144 11.44 -8.30 17.33
C ASN A 144 9.93 -8.46 17.49
N GLU A 145 9.53 -9.41 18.34
CA GLU A 145 8.13 -9.60 18.72
C GLU A 145 7.50 -8.32 19.26
N LYS A 146 6.18 -8.20 19.08
CA LYS A 146 5.33 -7.11 19.60
C LYS A 146 5.77 -5.71 19.18
N THR A 147 6.56 -5.59 18.11
CA THR A 147 7.05 -4.31 17.59
C THR A 147 6.17 -3.77 16.46
N GLY A 148 5.76 -4.63 15.52
CA GLY A 148 4.86 -4.27 14.41
C GLY A 148 3.42 -4.11 14.87
N VAL A 149 2.73 -3.07 14.40
CA VAL A 149 1.30 -2.86 14.66
C VAL A 149 0.51 -3.17 13.39
N LEU A 150 -0.53 -4.01 13.51
CA LEU A 150 -1.44 -4.33 12.41
C LEU A 150 -2.17 -3.06 11.95
N ALA A 151 -2.22 -2.83 10.63
CA ALA A 151 -2.83 -1.66 10.03
C ALA A 151 -3.68 -2.02 8.81
N GLY A 152 -4.69 -1.21 8.52
CA GLY A 152 -5.60 -1.42 7.39
C GLY A 152 -6.92 -0.69 7.58
N SER A 153 -7.81 -0.77 6.60
CA SER A 153 -9.17 -0.26 6.72
C SER A 153 -10.08 -1.33 7.32
N SER A 154 -10.76 -1.02 8.42
CA SER A 154 -11.61 -2.00 9.13
C SER A 154 -10.83 -3.25 9.58
N VAL A 155 -9.52 -3.10 9.81
CA VAL A 155 -8.56 -4.21 10.01
C VAL A 155 -8.84 -5.07 11.24
N HIS A 156 -9.75 -4.64 12.11
CA HIS A 156 -10.24 -5.47 13.20
C HIS A 156 -10.96 -6.73 12.68
N VAL A 157 -11.60 -6.68 11.51
CA VAL A 157 -12.22 -7.85 10.86
C VAL A 157 -11.15 -8.83 10.40
N ASP A 158 -10.13 -8.37 9.67
CA ASP A 158 -8.99 -9.20 9.25
C ASP A 158 -8.31 -9.84 10.45
N LYS A 159 -8.11 -9.05 11.52
CA LYS A 159 -7.51 -9.56 12.76
C LYS A 159 -8.29 -10.72 13.37
N MET A 160 -9.62 -10.71 13.30
CA MET A 160 -10.45 -11.82 13.81
C MET A 160 -10.19 -13.10 13.02
N PHE A 161 -10.11 -13.02 11.69
CA PHE A 161 -9.77 -14.16 10.85
C PHE A 161 -8.33 -14.64 11.06
N LEU A 162 -7.37 -13.71 11.14
CA LEU A 162 -5.97 -14.03 11.41
C LEU A 162 -5.80 -14.70 12.78
N HIS A 163 -6.57 -14.31 13.79
CA HIS A 163 -6.51 -14.94 15.12
C HIS A 163 -6.92 -16.42 15.06
N GLU A 164 -7.95 -16.76 14.27
CA GLU A 164 -8.41 -18.14 14.13
C GLU A 164 -7.53 -18.97 13.18
N GLN A 165 -7.05 -18.37 12.09
CA GLN A 165 -6.45 -19.11 10.96
C GLN A 165 -4.93 -18.94 10.83
N MET A 166 -4.36 -17.87 11.38
CA MET A 166 -2.93 -17.55 11.36
C MET A 166 -2.45 -17.01 12.73
N PRO A 167 -2.69 -17.72 13.85
CA PRO A 167 -2.48 -17.18 15.19
C PRO A 167 -1.04 -16.72 15.44
N GLU A 168 -0.05 -17.42 14.89
CA GLU A 168 1.37 -17.05 15.02
C GLU A 168 1.69 -15.67 14.43
N VAL A 169 0.96 -15.23 13.39
CA VAL A 169 1.08 -13.88 12.83
C VAL A 169 0.58 -12.84 13.83
N VAL A 170 -0.60 -13.06 14.42
CA VAL A 170 -1.18 -12.16 15.43
C VAL A 170 -0.33 -12.12 16.69
N ASP A 171 0.20 -13.27 17.11
CA ASP A 171 1.10 -13.41 18.25
C ASP A 171 2.47 -12.76 18.01
N TRP A 172 2.93 -12.62 16.78
CA TRP A 172 4.14 -11.86 16.50
C TRP A 172 3.91 -10.34 16.62
N LEU A 173 2.71 -9.88 16.26
CA LEU A 173 2.35 -8.46 16.23
C LEU A 173 1.94 -7.92 17.60
N HIS A 174 2.02 -6.60 17.74
CA HIS A 174 1.51 -5.89 18.90
C HIS A 174 -0.02 -6.01 19.00
N TYR A 175 -0.57 -5.97 20.22
CA TYR A 175 -2.01 -6.19 20.44
C TYR A 175 -2.92 -5.09 19.86
N ARG A 176 -2.38 -3.89 19.64
CA ARG A 176 -3.10 -2.73 19.07
C ARG A 176 -3.23 -2.84 17.56
N ILE A 177 -4.12 -2.04 17.00
CA ILE A 177 -4.27 -1.85 15.56
C ILE A 177 -4.25 -0.36 15.22
N VAL A 178 -3.87 -0.05 13.98
CA VAL A 178 -4.11 1.25 13.33
C VAL A 178 -5.20 1.05 12.29
N ASP A 179 -6.43 1.38 12.66
CA ASP A 179 -7.60 1.22 11.79
C ASP A 179 -7.93 2.54 11.07
N VAL A 180 -7.74 2.56 9.75
CA VAL A 180 -8.00 3.73 8.91
C VAL A 180 -9.47 4.13 8.93
N SER A 181 -10.38 3.15 9.05
CA SER A 181 -11.82 3.39 9.10
C SER A 181 -12.23 4.20 10.34
N THR A 182 -11.49 4.06 11.45
CA THR A 182 -11.70 4.88 12.65
C THR A 182 -11.44 6.35 12.35
N VAL A 183 -10.33 6.64 11.66
CA VAL A 183 -9.97 8.01 11.26
C VAL A 183 -10.97 8.57 10.25
N LYS A 184 -11.41 7.74 9.30
CA LYS A 184 -12.44 8.07 8.32
C LYS A 184 -13.75 8.49 8.97
N GLU A 185 -14.23 7.72 9.94
CA GLU A 185 -15.48 8.00 10.65
C GLU A 185 -15.37 9.26 11.53
N ILE A 186 -14.20 9.52 12.14
CA ILE A 186 -13.92 10.78 12.85
C ILE A 186 -13.91 11.96 11.87
N SER A 187 -13.20 11.83 10.75
CA SER A 187 -13.12 12.86 9.71
C SER A 187 -14.49 13.28 9.22
N ARG A 188 -15.35 12.31 8.90
CA ARG A 188 -16.72 12.53 8.40
C ARG A 188 -17.60 13.31 9.38
N ARG A 189 -17.40 13.13 10.70
CA ARG A 189 -18.23 13.78 11.73
C ARG A 189 -17.72 15.16 12.12
N TRP A 190 -16.41 15.33 12.25
CA TRP A 190 -15.83 16.54 12.84
C TRP A 190 -15.29 17.53 11.80
N TYR A 191 -14.99 17.07 10.59
CA TYR A 191 -14.34 17.87 9.54
C TYR A 191 -15.23 18.02 8.30
N LEU A 192 -16.48 18.45 8.51
CA LEU A 192 -17.54 18.57 7.49
C LEU A 192 -17.10 19.33 6.23
N ASN A 193 -16.21 20.32 6.37
CA ASN A 193 -15.76 21.17 5.26
C ASN A 193 -14.54 20.62 4.49
N LYS A 194 -13.90 19.54 4.97
CA LYS A 194 -12.71 18.96 4.31
C LYS A 194 -13.04 17.77 3.39
N GLY A 195 -14.27 17.27 3.43
CA GLY A 195 -14.70 16.10 2.65
C GLY A 195 -14.10 14.78 3.14
N ALA A 196 -14.45 13.69 2.46
CA ALA A 196 -13.76 12.41 2.61
C ALA A 196 -12.45 12.41 1.81
N ALA A 197 -11.52 11.51 2.16
CA ALA A 197 -10.37 11.26 1.30
C ALA A 197 -10.86 10.90 -0.12
N PRO A 198 -10.19 11.38 -1.18
CA PRO A 198 -10.59 11.08 -2.56
C PRO A 198 -10.71 9.57 -2.76
N GLN A 199 -11.86 9.13 -3.26
CA GLN A 199 -12.05 7.73 -3.66
C GLN A 199 -11.17 7.46 -4.88
N ASN A 200 -10.41 6.36 -4.85
CA ASN A 200 -9.61 5.96 -5.99
C ASN A 200 -10.54 5.28 -7.01
N PRO A 201 -10.63 5.78 -8.26
CA PRO A 201 -11.58 5.24 -9.25
C PRO A 201 -11.18 3.86 -9.82
N GLU A 202 -9.95 3.41 -9.60
CA GLU A 202 -9.47 2.08 -9.99
C GLU A 202 -9.28 1.22 -8.73
N ILE A 203 -10.33 0.50 -8.34
CA ILE A 203 -10.29 -0.55 -7.32
C ILE A 203 -10.55 -1.86 -8.06
N SER A 204 -9.52 -2.69 -8.18
CA SER A 204 -9.65 -4.04 -8.75
C SER A 204 -10.34 -5.02 -7.79
N HIS A 205 -10.65 -4.57 -6.55
CA HIS A 205 -11.13 -5.40 -5.42
C HIS A 205 -10.22 -6.60 -5.21
N ARG A 206 -8.93 -6.30 -5.03
CA ARG A 206 -7.87 -7.27 -4.78
C ARG A 206 -7.05 -6.74 -3.62
N ALA A 207 -6.69 -7.64 -2.71
CA ALA A 207 -6.15 -7.28 -1.40
C ALA A 207 -4.98 -6.27 -1.46
N LEU A 208 -4.03 -6.44 -2.40
CA LEU A 208 -2.88 -5.54 -2.50
C LEU A 208 -3.24 -4.11 -2.91
N ASP A 209 -4.20 -3.95 -3.82
CA ASP A 209 -4.65 -2.63 -4.27
C ASP A 209 -5.44 -1.92 -3.17
N ASP A 210 -6.22 -2.67 -2.38
CA ASP A 210 -7.00 -2.17 -1.25
C ASP A 210 -6.10 -1.73 -0.08
N ILE A 211 -4.98 -2.43 0.18
CA ILE A 211 -3.96 -1.94 1.11
C ILE A 211 -3.35 -0.62 0.63
N LYS A 212 -2.95 -0.56 -0.65
CA LYS A 212 -2.35 0.65 -1.22
C LYS A 212 -3.34 1.83 -1.14
N ALA A 213 -4.63 1.58 -1.33
CA ALA A 213 -5.68 2.58 -1.15
C ALA A 213 -5.78 3.02 0.32
N SER A 214 -5.77 2.09 1.28
CA SER A 214 -5.80 2.37 2.71
C SER A 214 -4.61 3.22 3.19
N ILE A 215 -3.40 2.94 2.68
CA ILE A 215 -2.19 3.74 2.96
C ILE A 215 -2.38 5.17 2.46
N ARG A 216 -2.82 5.34 1.21
CA ARG A 216 -3.07 6.66 0.62
C ARG A 216 -4.15 7.43 1.38
N GLU A 217 -5.21 6.75 1.81
CA GLU A 217 -6.28 7.33 2.62
C GLU A 217 -5.74 7.84 3.96
N LEU A 218 -4.91 7.05 4.67
CA LEU A 218 -4.29 7.50 5.92
C LEU A 218 -3.28 8.64 5.71
N GLN A 219 -2.51 8.61 4.62
CA GLN A 219 -1.62 9.72 4.23
C GLN A 219 -2.42 11.01 4.00
N TRP A 220 -3.58 10.91 3.34
CA TRP A 220 -4.47 12.05 3.14
C TRP A 220 -4.97 12.60 4.47
N TYR A 221 -5.42 11.74 5.39
CA TYR A 221 -5.85 12.19 6.72
C TYR A 221 -4.70 12.87 7.49
N ARG A 222 -3.49 12.28 7.47
CA ARG A 222 -2.30 12.86 8.10
C ARG A 222 -2.03 14.29 7.63
N GLN A 223 -2.23 14.57 6.34
CA GLN A 223 -1.98 15.89 5.75
C GLN A 223 -3.13 16.89 5.99
N ASN A 224 -4.36 16.40 6.12
CA ASN A 224 -5.54 17.26 6.05
C ASN A 224 -6.25 17.48 7.40
N ILE A 225 -6.24 16.51 8.31
CA ILE A 225 -7.02 16.61 9.57
C ILE A 225 -6.15 16.62 10.83
N PHE A 226 -4.94 16.07 10.78
CA PHE A 226 -4.03 16.10 11.94
C PHE A 226 -3.17 17.36 11.95
N VAL A 227 -2.82 17.81 13.16
CA VAL A 227 -1.78 18.83 13.33
C VAL A 227 -0.43 18.23 12.89
N PRO A 228 0.31 18.88 11.97
CA PRO A 228 1.60 18.37 11.55
C PRO A 228 2.55 18.21 12.74
N PRO A 229 3.29 17.09 12.84
CA PRO A 229 4.27 16.91 13.90
C PRO A 229 5.32 18.02 13.81
N LYS A 230 5.67 18.63 14.95
CA LYS A 230 6.84 19.53 14.99
C LYS A 230 8.05 18.72 14.53
N ASN A 231 8.84 19.25 13.58
CA ASN A 231 10.06 18.63 13.08
C ASN A 231 11.07 18.39 14.22
N ASN A 232 10.87 17.33 14.99
CA ASN A 232 11.88 16.81 15.89
C ASN A 232 12.87 16.09 14.98
N ARG A 233 13.90 16.82 14.56
CA ARG A 233 15.12 16.23 13.99
C ARG A 233 15.71 15.26 15.01
N ARG A 234 15.20 14.04 15.04
CA ARG A 234 15.93 12.85 15.48
C ARG A 234 16.18 12.02 14.23
N GLN A 235 16.85 12.64 13.26
CA GLN A 235 17.51 11.90 12.21
C GLN A 235 18.79 11.32 12.84
N SER A 236 18.98 10.02 12.67
CA SER A 236 20.18 9.25 12.98
C SER A 236 21.46 9.98 12.52
N PRO A 237 22.61 9.79 13.20
CA PRO A 237 23.82 10.55 12.89
C PRO A 237 24.27 10.29 11.45
N SER A 238 24.36 11.37 10.68
CA SER A 238 24.99 11.37 9.35
C SER A 238 26.46 10.97 9.51
N PRO A 239 27.05 10.16 8.61
CA PRO A 239 28.45 9.79 8.70
C PRO A 239 29.32 11.04 8.54
N THR A 240 30.00 11.41 9.62
CA THR A 240 30.92 12.55 9.66
C THR A 240 31.99 12.35 8.60
N ARG A 241 32.00 13.24 7.61
CA ARG A 241 33.02 13.30 6.56
C ARG A 241 34.38 13.57 7.22
N GLN A 242 35.22 12.53 7.31
CA GLN A 242 36.62 12.65 7.75
C GLN A 242 37.32 13.66 6.83
N LYS A 243 37.64 14.85 7.35
CA LYS A 243 38.56 15.78 6.69
C LYS A 243 39.96 15.14 6.74
N SER A 244 40.41 14.63 5.61
CA SER A 244 41.82 14.31 5.37
C SER A 244 42.64 15.60 5.58
N ARG A 245 43.39 15.67 6.68
CA ARG A 245 44.44 16.68 6.84
C ARG A 245 45.58 16.31 5.90
N ARG A 246 45.80 17.12 4.85
CA ARG A 246 47.02 17.08 4.05
C ARG A 246 48.17 17.56 4.94
N ASN A 247 49.18 16.71 5.07
CA ASN A 247 50.45 17.01 5.71
C ASN A 247 51.30 17.79 4.69
N SER A 248 51.55 19.08 4.91
CA SER A 248 52.53 19.84 4.13
C SER A 248 53.83 19.87 4.92
N GLY A 249 54.76 18.98 4.56
CA GLY A 249 56.15 19.06 5.00
C GLY A 249 56.82 20.26 4.35
N SER A 250 57.31 21.18 5.18
CA SER A 250 58.25 22.23 4.78
C SER A 250 59.66 21.66 4.72
N ALA A 251 60.23 21.63 3.52
CA ALA A 251 61.66 21.46 3.32
C ALA A 251 62.37 22.81 3.53
N THR A 252 63.46 22.76 4.30
CA THR A 252 64.45 23.80 4.56
C THR A 252 65.22 24.17 3.27
N PRO A 253 65.96 25.30 3.29
CA PRO A 253 67.36 25.24 3.71
C PRO A 253 67.64 25.96 5.03
#